data_AF-A0A8J3X388-F1
#
_entry.id   AF-A0A8J3X388-F1
#
_cell.length_a   1.000
_cell.length_b   1.000
_cell.length_c   1.000
_cell.angle_alpha   90.00
_cell.angle_beta   90.00
_cell.angle_gamma   90.00
#
_symmetry.space_group_name_H-M   'P 1'
#
loop_
_entity.id
_entity.type
_entity.pdbx_description
1 polymer ?
#
loop_
_entity_poly.entity_id
_entity_poly.type
_entity_poly.pdbx_seq_one_letter_code
_entity_poly.pdbx_strand_id
1 'polypeptide(L)'
;MDAVIRMLAGLVRGLAGLLGEHRRDWVHALLAETDDLPARSARLAWLGGGLLLVTREVLMSRIIQALAFVAGAVGLVWIAWPGASTNSATPVNRMYVVGILVLLAGLPLLVRRYVGPVRVGWAPLSARLGGYAVVLALVAATAVQQRIGNQLGAYFPVIAPVWAMDVGFLLILAGYVAGLLVLTSRRVQFTRRILPAALGIGALTAGVLFALAPFGIGGAIEAASHSLHGGPAVPADYLLLACFALAALAIPVTVHAMATRLADRDNRPGLLTPAWQALLATGAAMATAAILVALFTTATAALLPHQVPLQPAAVCPACDPRAPVVPTNLRHEYQFEESVGSSGDGGMPLWFVPLIGILLGALRGHLRYYTPPAPQPKGLPERA
;
A
#
# COMPACT_ATOMS: atom_id res chain seq x y z
N MET A 1 -39.36 -4.38 -34.63
CA MET A 1 -37.91 -4.22 -34.36
C MET A 1 -37.26 -5.61 -34.31
N ASP A 2 -36.46 -5.94 -35.33
CA ASP A 2 -35.92 -7.28 -35.56
C ASP A 2 -35.10 -7.82 -34.36
N ALA A 3 -35.23 -9.12 -34.08
CA ALA A 3 -34.56 -9.78 -32.95
C ALA A 3 -33.03 -9.61 -32.99
N VAL A 4 -32.43 -9.61 -34.19
CA VAL A 4 -30.98 -9.45 -34.40
C VAL A 4 -30.51 -8.05 -34.02
N ILE A 5 -31.26 -7.00 -34.35
CA ILE A 5 -30.93 -5.61 -34.00
C ILE A 5 -30.99 -5.43 -32.47
N ARG A 6 -32.00 -6.02 -31.81
CA ARG A 6 -32.10 -6.01 -30.35
C ARG A 6 -30.95 -6.76 -29.68
N MET A 7 -30.55 -7.91 -30.24
CA MET A 7 -29.42 -8.68 -29.74
C MET A 7 -28.12 -7.89 -29.85
N LEU A 8 -27.82 -7.31 -31.02
CA LEU A 8 -26.62 -6.48 -31.24
C LEU A 8 -26.61 -5.24 -30.35
N ALA A 9 -27.73 -4.52 -30.25
CA ALA A 9 -27.84 -3.38 -29.35
C ALA A 9 -27.65 -3.78 -27.89
N GLY A 10 -28.17 -4.93 -27.46
CA GLY A 10 -27.93 -5.51 -26.14
C GLY A 10 -26.46 -5.84 -25.90
N LEU A 11 -25.77 -6.39 -26.90
CA LEU A 11 -24.35 -6.74 -26.85
C LEU A 11 -23.47 -5.50 -26.78
N VAL A 12 -23.74 -4.49 -27.61
CA VAL A 12 -23.08 -3.16 -27.55
C VAL A 12 -23.30 -2.52 -26.19
N ARG A 13 -24.54 -2.54 -25.66
CA ARG A 13 -24.87 -1.97 -24.35
C ARG A 13 -24.20 -2.74 -23.19
N GLY A 14 -24.05 -4.05 -23.31
CA GLY A 14 -23.29 -4.88 -22.39
C GLY A 14 -21.79 -4.58 -22.41
N LEU A 15 -21.19 -4.47 -23.60
CA LEU A 15 -19.79 -4.09 -23.78
C LEU A 15 -19.51 -2.63 -23.39
N ALA A 16 -20.47 -1.73 -23.56
CA ALA A 16 -20.41 -0.35 -23.06
C ALA A 16 -20.22 -0.29 -21.53
N GLY A 17 -20.74 -1.30 -20.81
CA GLY A 17 -20.49 -1.46 -19.38
C GLY A 17 -19.01 -1.66 -19.03
N LEU A 18 -18.21 -2.21 -19.96
CA LEU A 18 -16.77 -2.40 -19.82
C LEU A 18 -15.95 -1.17 -20.21
N LEU A 19 -16.54 -0.26 -20.99
CA LEU A 19 -15.94 1.03 -21.33
C LEU A 19 -15.99 2.00 -20.15
N GLY A 20 -14.97 2.87 -20.09
CA GLY A 20 -14.93 3.98 -19.14
C GLY A 20 -16.12 4.91 -19.34
N GLU A 21 -16.61 5.52 -18.27
CA GLU A 21 -17.85 6.30 -18.23
C GLU A 21 -17.87 7.45 -19.26
N HIS A 22 -16.75 8.14 -19.43
CA HIS A 22 -16.57 9.22 -20.42
C HIS A 22 -16.64 8.73 -21.89
N ARG A 23 -16.47 7.43 -22.10
CA ARG A 23 -16.59 6.77 -23.39
C ARG A 23 -17.94 6.06 -23.56
N ARG A 24 -18.86 6.19 -22.61
CA ARG A 24 -20.23 5.68 -22.79
C ARG A 24 -21.11 6.67 -23.54
N ASP A 25 -20.79 7.95 -23.46
CA ASP A 25 -21.59 9.02 -24.08
C ASP A 25 -21.68 8.85 -25.60
N TRP A 26 -20.57 8.52 -26.28
CA TRP A 26 -20.61 8.22 -27.72
C TRP A 26 -21.28 6.88 -28.03
N VAL A 27 -21.28 5.90 -27.11
CA VAL A 27 -22.03 4.66 -27.29
C VAL A 27 -23.54 4.90 -27.15
N HIS A 28 -23.94 5.81 -26.25
CA HIS A 28 -25.32 6.26 -26.14
C HIS A 28 -25.76 7.04 -27.38
N ALA A 29 -24.91 7.91 -27.93
CA ALA A 29 -25.14 8.58 -29.21
C ALA A 29 -25.26 7.57 -30.36
N LEU A 30 -24.34 6.60 -30.43
CA LEU A 30 -24.35 5.54 -31.44
C LEU A 30 -25.63 4.70 -31.39
N LEU A 31 -26.12 4.38 -30.18
CA LEU A 31 -27.37 3.67 -29.98
C LEU A 31 -28.59 4.53 -30.37
N ALA A 32 -28.59 5.82 -30.04
CA ALA A 32 -29.68 6.74 -30.40
C ALA A 32 -29.79 6.93 -31.93
N GLU A 33 -28.66 7.10 -32.61
CA GLU A 33 -28.59 7.29 -34.06
C GLU A 33 -29.02 6.03 -34.84
N THR A 34 -29.01 4.87 -34.18
CA THR A 34 -29.53 3.62 -34.77
C THR A 34 -31.04 3.68 -35.05
N ASP A 35 -31.79 4.43 -34.23
CA ASP A 35 -33.24 4.53 -34.36
C ASP A 35 -33.65 5.44 -35.53
N ASP A 36 -32.78 6.39 -35.90
CA ASP A 36 -32.99 7.37 -36.98
C ASP A 36 -32.71 6.80 -38.38
N LEU A 37 -32.01 5.66 -38.49
CA LEU A 37 -31.70 5.06 -39.79
C LEU A 37 -32.93 4.39 -40.41
N PRO A 38 -33.33 4.70 -41.66
CA PRO A 38 -34.58 4.17 -42.24
C PRO A 38 -34.47 2.70 -42.71
N ALA A 39 -33.28 2.24 -43.10
CA ALA A 39 -33.09 0.91 -43.69
C ALA A 39 -32.54 -0.12 -42.69
N ARG A 40 -33.08 -1.34 -42.72
CA ARG A 40 -32.64 -2.46 -41.86
C ARG A 40 -31.17 -2.83 -42.04
N SER A 41 -30.68 -2.86 -43.27
CA SER A 41 -29.28 -3.13 -43.59
C SER A 41 -28.34 -2.03 -43.06
N ALA A 42 -28.75 -0.76 -43.17
CA ALA A 42 -28.01 0.37 -42.62
C ALA A 42 -27.91 0.28 -41.09
N ARG A 43 -29.00 -0.07 -40.38
CA ARG A 43 -28.98 -0.29 -38.93
C ARG A 43 -28.01 -1.40 -38.51
N LEU A 44 -27.99 -2.51 -39.24
CA LEU A 44 -27.08 -3.63 -38.97
C LEU A 44 -25.62 -3.28 -39.24
N ALA A 45 -25.34 -2.60 -40.36
CA ALA A 45 -23.99 -2.14 -40.68
C ALA A 45 -23.48 -1.11 -39.64
N TRP A 46 -24.35 -0.19 -39.21
CA TRP A 46 -24.06 0.80 -38.18
C TRP A 46 -23.76 0.15 -36.83
N LEU A 47 -24.62 -0.76 -36.35
CA LEU A 47 -24.39 -1.50 -35.11
C LEU A 47 -23.16 -2.42 -35.19
N GLY A 48 -22.90 -3.03 -36.35
CA GLY A 48 -21.72 -3.85 -36.59
C GLY A 48 -20.42 -3.03 -36.51
N GLY A 49 -20.40 -1.85 -37.15
CA GLY A 49 -19.30 -0.89 -37.06
C GLY A 49 -19.09 -0.38 -35.64
N GLY A 50 -20.18 -0.01 -34.94
CA GLY A 50 -20.15 0.41 -33.54
C GLY A 50 -19.66 -0.68 -32.60
N LEU A 51 -20.11 -1.92 -32.80
CA LEU A 51 -19.64 -3.08 -32.05
C LEU A 51 -18.14 -3.31 -32.26
N LEU A 52 -17.65 -3.24 -33.50
CA LEU A 52 -16.23 -3.43 -33.81
C LEU A 52 -15.37 -2.33 -33.15
N LEU A 53 -15.83 -1.08 -33.17
CA LEU A 53 -15.19 0.05 -32.50
C LEU A 53 -15.14 -0.12 -30.98
N VAL A 54 -16.29 -0.45 -30.36
CA VAL A 54 -16.39 -0.74 -28.91
C VAL A 54 -15.46 -1.88 -28.52
N THR A 55 -15.45 -2.96 -29.30
CA THR A 55 -14.63 -4.14 -29.03
C THR A 55 -13.14 -3.81 -29.13
N ARG A 56 -12.74 -3.06 -30.17
CA ARG A 56 -11.34 -2.60 -30.36
C ARG A 56 -10.88 -1.68 -29.23
N GLU A 57 -11.72 -0.77 -28.78
CA GLU A 57 -11.38 0.17 -27.71
C GLU A 57 -11.23 -0.54 -26.36
N VAL A 58 -12.15 -1.47 -26.04
CA VAL A 58 -12.03 -2.33 -24.85
C VAL A 58 -10.75 -3.17 -24.93
N LEU A 59 -10.42 -3.69 -26.11
CA LEU A 59 -9.23 -4.49 -26.33
C LEU A 59 -7.94 -3.66 -26.15
N MET A 60 -7.83 -2.48 -26.75
CA MET A 60 -6.64 -1.62 -26.60
C MET A 60 -6.41 -1.22 -25.15
N SER A 61 -7.47 -0.82 -24.43
CA SER A 61 -7.36 -0.46 -23.02
C SER A 61 -6.86 -1.63 -22.16
N ARG A 62 -7.37 -2.85 -22.42
CA ARG A 62 -6.90 -4.06 -21.72
C ARG A 62 -5.50 -4.46 -22.12
N ILE A 63 -5.12 -4.33 -23.39
CA ILE A 63 -3.77 -4.62 -23.87
C ILE A 63 -2.76 -3.67 -23.22
N ILE A 64 -3.04 -2.37 -23.15
CA ILE A 64 -2.15 -1.40 -22.51
C ILE A 64 -1.95 -1.75 -21.03
N GLN A 65 -3.02 -2.06 -20.30
CA GLN A 65 -2.94 -2.48 -18.90
C GLN A 65 -2.16 -3.79 -18.73
N ALA A 66 -2.41 -4.78 -19.60
CA ALA A 66 -1.70 -6.05 -19.58
C ALA A 66 -0.21 -5.86 -19.89
N LEU A 67 0.13 -5.06 -20.91
CA LEU A 67 1.52 -4.75 -21.26
C LEU A 67 2.23 -3.99 -20.13
N ALA A 68 1.58 -3.03 -19.49
CA ALA A 68 2.16 -2.32 -18.35
C ALA A 68 2.43 -3.27 -17.17
N PHE A 69 1.49 -4.18 -16.88
CA PHE A 69 1.67 -5.21 -15.86
C PHE A 69 2.80 -6.18 -16.23
N VAL A 70 2.83 -6.67 -17.47
CA VAL A 70 3.89 -7.58 -17.97
C VAL A 70 5.25 -6.89 -17.91
N ALA A 71 5.36 -5.63 -18.36
CA ALA A 71 6.60 -4.87 -18.28
C ALA A 71 7.08 -4.70 -16.83
N GLY A 72 6.16 -4.36 -15.91
CA GLY A 72 6.48 -4.29 -14.49
C GLY A 72 6.91 -5.64 -13.91
N ALA A 73 6.22 -6.72 -14.27
CA ALA A 73 6.53 -8.07 -13.82
C ALA A 73 7.89 -8.55 -14.33
N VAL A 74 8.17 -8.35 -15.62
CA VAL A 74 9.46 -8.66 -16.23
C VAL A 74 10.57 -7.86 -15.57
N GLY A 75 10.36 -6.56 -15.31
CA GLY A 75 11.34 -5.73 -14.59
C GLY A 75 11.63 -6.25 -13.18
N LEU A 76 10.59 -6.63 -12.44
CA LEU A 76 10.73 -7.16 -11.08
C LEU A 76 11.47 -8.50 -11.06
N VAL A 77 11.12 -9.40 -11.99
CA VAL A 77 11.82 -10.67 -12.18
C VAL A 77 13.27 -10.42 -12.58
N TRP A 78 13.53 -9.51 -13.52
CA TRP A 78 14.90 -9.19 -13.94
C TRP A 78 15.80 -8.71 -12.79
N ILE A 79 15.24 -7.91 -11.87
CA ILE A 79 15.98 -7.39 -10.71
C ILE A 79 16.20 -8.47 -9.64
N ALA A 80 15.17 -9.27 -9.36
CA ALA A 80 15.15 -10.14 -8.18
C ALA A 80 15.50 -11.62 -8.46
N TRP A 81 15.48 -12.05 -9.72
CA TRP A 81 15.77 -13.42 -10.13
C TRP A 81 17.26 -13.80 -10.25
N PRO A 82 18.19 -12.87 -10.57
CA PRO A 82 19.61 -13.20 -10.69
C PRO A 82 20.20 -13.66 -9.35
N GLY A 83 20.63 -14.92 -9.30
CA GLY A 83 21.25 -15.54 -8.13
C GLY A 83 21.52 -17.03 -8.39
N ALA A 84 22.65 -17.53 -7.89
CA ALA A 84 22.97 -18.96 -7.98
C ALA A 84 21.98 -19.76 -7.11
N SER A 85 21.54 -20.92 -7.59
CA SER A 85 20.60 -21.77 -6.83
C SER A 85 21.18 -22.31 -5.52
N THR A 86 22.51 -22.30 -5.38
CA THR A 86 23.23 -22.66 -4.15
C THR A 86 23.12 -21.59 -3.06
N ASN A 87 22.62 -20.41 -3.40
CA ASN A 87 22.49 -19.30 -2.48
C ASN A 87 21.09 -19.30 -1.82
N SER A 88 21.04 -19.32 -0.48
CA SER A 88 19.81 -19.44 0.32
C SER A 88 18.85 -18.26 0.19
N ALA A 89 19.31 -17.06 -0.18
CA ALA A 89 18.44 -15.90 -0.39
C ALA A 89 17.68 -15.95 -1.72
N THR A 90 18.23 -16.66 -2.72
CA THR A 90 17.63 -16.78 -4.05
C THR A 90 16.21 -17.38 -4.04
N PRO A 91 15.93 -18.52 -3.37
CA PRO A 91 14.57 -19.05 -3.30
C PRO A 91 13.61 -18.12 -2.55
N VAL A 92 14.06 -17.43 -1.50
CA VAL A 92 13.25 -16.48 -0.74
C VAL A 92 12.85 -15.30 -1.63
N ASN A 93 13.80 -14.66 -2.31
CA ASN A 93 13.53 -13.56 -3.24
C ASN A 93 12.58 -13.97 -4.37
N ARG A 94 12.74 -15.17 -4.93
CA ARG A 94 11.83 -15.69 -5.97
C ARG A 94 10.43 -15.89 -5.43
N MET A 95 10.27 -16.46 -4.24
CA MET A 95 8.97 -16.65 -3.60
C MET A 95 8.28 -15.31 -3.35
N TYR A 96 9.04 -14.30 -2.89
CA TYR A 96 8.55 -12.95 -2.68
C TYR A 96 8.04 -12.29 -3.95
N VAL A 97 8.86 -12.31 -5.01
CA VAL A 97 8.50 -11.76 -6.31
C VAL A 97 7.21 -12.40 -6.81
N VAL A 98 7.13 -13.74 -6.76
CA VAL A 98 5.92 -14.46 -7.17
C VAL A 98 4.72 -14.06 -6.31
N GLY A 99 4.87 -14.02 -4.99
CA GLY A 99 3.81 -13.60 -4.07
C GLY A 99 3.28 -12.20 -4.37
N ILE A 100 4.17 -11.25 -4.65
CA ILE A 100 3.82 -9.86 -4.98
C ILE A 100 3.14 -9.77 -6.34
N LEU A 101 3.60 -10.53 -7.34
CA LEU A 101 2.95 -10.56 -8.66
C LEU A 101 1.54 -11.16 -8.57
N VAL A 102 1.38 -12.25 -7.82
CA VAL A 102 0.06 -12.85 -7.56
C VAL A 102 -0.86 -11.86 -6.84
N LEU A 103 -0.33 -11.15 -5.85
CA LEU A 103 -1.05 -10.12 -5.11
C LEU A 103 -1.47 -8.95 -6.02
N LEU A 104 -0.55 -8.40 -6.81
CA LEU A 104 -0.84 -7.30 -7.73
C LEU A 104 -1.81 -7.70 -8.86
N ALA A 105 -1.80 -8.96 -9.29
CA ALA A 105 -2.74 -9.47 -10.29
C ALA A 105 -4.12 -9.83 -9.71
N GLY A 106 -4.16 -10.52 -8.56
CA GLY A 106 -5.37 -11.07 -7.97
C GLY A 106 -6.17 -10.06 -7.15
N LEU A 107 -5.50 -9.21 -6.39
CA LEU A 107 -6.16 -8.28 -5.46
C LEU A 107 -7.07 -7.26 -6.18
N PRO A 108 -6.70 -6.67 -7.34
CA PRO A 108 -7.60 -5.79 -8.08
C PRO A 108 -8.88 -6.49 -8.54
N LEU A 109 -8.79 -7.76 -8.94
CA LEU A 109 -9.95 -8.56 -9.35
C LEU A 109 -10.88 -8.82 -8.17
N LEU A 110 -10.30 -9.19 -7.03
CA LEU A 110 -11.03 -9.47 -5.80
C LEU A 110 -11.74 -8.21 -5.29
N VAL A 111 -11.02 -7.09 -5.15
CA VAL A 111 -11.62 -5.82 -4.69
C VAL A 111 -12.66 -5.31 -5.69
N ARG A 112 -12.45 -5.46 -7.00
CA ARG A 112 -13.45 -5.09 -8.01
C ARG A 112 -14.74 -5.89 -7.85
N ARG A 113 -14.66 -7.18 -7.49
CA ARG A 113 -15.83 -8.05 -7.26
C ARG A 113 -16.65 -7.59 -6.05
N TYR A 114 -16.01 -7.21 -4.96
CA TYR A 114 -16.69 -6.84 -3.71
C TYR A 114 -17.10 -5.36 -3.63
N VAL A 115 -16.21 -4.45 -4.07
CA VAL A 115 -16.35 -3.00 -3.86
C VAL A 115 -16.67 -2.25 -5.16
N GLY A 116 -16.60 -2.94 -6.30
CA GLY A 116 -16.98 -2.38 -7.60
C GLY A 116 -15.85 -1.64 -8.31
N PRO A 117 -16.16 -1.03 -9.48
CA PRO A 117 -15.15 -0.43 -10.35
C PRO A 117 -14.55 0.87 -9.77
N VAL A 118 -13.43 1.29 -10.38
CA VAL A 118 -12.69 2.51 -10.01
C VAL A 118 -13.52 3.77 -10.29
N ARG A 119 -13.39 4.76 -9.41
CA ARG A 119 -13.97 6.08 -9.63
C ARG A 119 -13.26 6.79 -10.79
N VAL A 120 -14.03 7.46 -11.63
CA VAL A 120 -13.48 8.28 -12.73
C VAL A 120 -12.96 9.59 -12.15
N GLY A 121 -11.74 9.95 -12.52
CA GLY A 121 -11.10 11.21 -12.14
C GLY A 121 -9.59 11.09 -12.02
N TRP A 122 -8.91 12.23 -12.11
CA TRP A 122 -7.45 12.29 -12.00
C TRP A 122 -6.92 11.85 -10.64
N ALA A 123 -7.59 12.23 -9.54
CA ALA A 123 -7.15 11.89 -8.19
C ALA A 123 -7.10 10.37 -7.87
N PRO A 124 -8.14 9.57 -8.13
CA PRO A 124 -8.06 8.12 -7.90
C PRO A 124 -7.08 7.43 -8.86
N LEU A 125 -6.92 7.96 -10.08
CA LEU A 125 -5.94 7.45 -11.04
C LEU A 125 -4.51 7.70 -10.58
N SER A 126 -4.18 8.94 -10.18
CA SER A 126 -2.86 9.30 -9.69
C SER A 126 -2.51 8.58 -8.40
N ALA A 127 -3.48 8.45 -7.48
CA ALA A 127 -3.30 7.66 -6.25
C ALA A 127 -2.95 6.20 -6.57
N ARG A 128 -3.62 5.58 -7.54
CA ARG A 128 -3.32 4.19 -7.95
C ARG A 128 -1.96 4.04 -8.59
N LEU A 129 -1.67 4.87 -9.59
CA LEU A 129 -0.39 4.83 -10.28
C LEU A 129 0.76 5.10 -9.30
N GLY A 130 0.64 6.13 -8.47
CA GLY A 130 1.62 6.45 -7.44
C GLY A 130 1.79 5.34 -6.42
N GLY A 131 0.69 4.79 -5.89
CA GLY A 131 0.74 3.69 -4.92
C GLY A 131 1.39 2.43 -5.49
N TYR A 132 1.05 2.04 -6.72
CA TYR A 132 1.69 0.90 -7.39
C TYR A 132 3.15 1.16 -7.69
N ALA A 133 3.51 2.36 -8.16
CA ALA A 133 4.90 2.73 -8.41
C ALA A 133 5.74 2.66 -7.13
N VAL A 134 5.21 3.16 -6.02
CA VAL A 134 5.85 3.09 -4.70
C VAL A 134 6.04 1.65 -4.24
N VAL A 135 5.02 0.80 -4.41
CA VAL A 135 5.12 -0.63 -4.07
C VAL A 135 6.19 -1.32 -4.93
N LEU A 136 6.18 -1.12 -6.24
CA LEU A 136 7.18 -1.71 -7.14
C LEU A 136 8.60 -1.20 -6.83
N ALA A 137 8.75 0.09 -6.54
CA ALA A 137 10.02 0.68 -6.16
C ALA A 137 10.53 0.10 -4.84
N LEU A 138 9.65 -0.08 -3.84
CA LEU A 138 10.03 -0.66 -2.55
C LEU A 138 10.54 -2.08 -2.74
N VAL A 139 9.84 -2.88 -3.55
CA VAL A 139 10.21 -4.27 -3.82
C VAL A 139 11.50 -4.38 -4.62
N ALA A 140 11.74 -3.45 -5.54
CA ALA A 140 13.01 -3.36 -6.24
C ALA A 140 14.15 -2.98 -5.29
N ALA A 141 13.93 -1.99 -4.42
CA ALA A 141 14.91 -1.55 -3.43
C ALA A 141 15.27 -2.67 -2.44
N THR A 142 14.27 -3.40 -1.91
CA THR A 142 14.52 -4.53 -1.02
C THR A 142 15.25 -5.67 -1.72
N ALA A 143 14.89 -5.99 -2.97
CA ALA A 143 15.58 -7.01 -3.74
C ALA A 143 17.06 -6.65 -3.99
N VAL A 144 17.36 -5.39 -4.31
CA VAL A 144 18.73 -4.91 -4.48
C VAL A 144 19.49 -4.92 -3.16
N GLN A 145 18.89 -4.44 -2.08
CA GLN A 145 19.49 -4.45 -0.74
C GLN A 145 19.84 -5.86 -0.29
N GLN A 146 18.91 -6.81 -0.40
CA GLN A 146 19.13 -8.23 -0.08
C GLN A 146 20.23 -8.82 -0.95
N ARG A 147 20.28 -8.48 -2.24
CA ARG A 147 21.34 -8.94 -3.14
C ARG A 147 22.72 -8.43 -2.71
N ILE A 148 22.83 -7.15 -2.34
CA ILE A 148 24.08 -6.56 -1.86
C ILE A 148 24.52 -7.25 -0.57
N GLY A 149 23.63 -7.37 0.43
CA GLY A 149 23.96 -8.05 1.69
C GLY A 149 24.38 -9.51 1.49
N ASN A 150 23.78 -10.19 0.53
CA ASN A 150 24.05 -11.59 0.22
C ASN A 150 25.32 -11.82 -0.63
N GLN A 151 25.68 -10.89 -1.51
CA GLN A 151 26.95 -10.96 -2.25
C GLN A 151 28.16 -10.88 -1.32
N LEU A 152 27.96 -10.33 -0.15
CA LEU A 152 29.02 -10.05 0.78
C LEU A 152 29.23 -11.21 1.80
N GLY A 153 28.22 -12.05 2.04
CA GLY A 153 28.41 -13.28 2.84
C GLY A 153 27.40 -13.52 3.95
N ALA A 154 26.40 -12.66 4.11
CA ALA A 154 25.29 -12.87 5.03
C ALA A 154 24.54 -14.18 4.69
N TYR A 155 24.86 -15.25 5.41
CA TYR A 155 24.03 -16.43 5.44
C TYR A 155 22.72 -16.02 6.10
N PHE A 156 21.62 -15.95 5.36
CA PHE A 156 20.29 -15.92 5.96
C PHE A 156 20.02 -17.31 6.53
N PRO A 157 20.11 -17.54 7.85
CA PRO A 157 19.69 -18.81 8.38
C PRO A 157 18.18 -18.91 8.11
N VAL A 158 17.74 -20.04 7.55
CA VAL A 158 16.31 -20.37 7.39
C VAL A 158 15.76 -20.66 8.78
N ILE A 159 15.60 -19.62 9.60
CA ILE A 159 15.00 -19.72 10.94
C ILE A 159 13.56 -19.26 10.80
N ALA A 160 12.63 -19.99 11.45
CA ALA A 160 11.20 -19.70 11.50
C ALA A 160 10.81 -18.21 11.74
N PRO A 161 11.50 -17.40 12.59
CA PRO A 161 11.12 -16.00 12.77
C PRO A 161 11.30 -15.16 11.50
N VAL A 162 12.27 -15.46 10.63
CA VAL A 162 12.50 -14.70 9.38
C VAL A 162 11.30 -14.84 8.43
N TRP A 163 10.76 -16.05 8.31
CA TRP A 163 9.56 -16.31 7.52
C TRP A 163 8.32 -15.57 8.03
N ALA A 164 8.19 -15.42 9.36
CA ALA A 164 7.07 -14.68 9.93
C ALA A 164 7.15 -13.18 9.59
N MET A 165 8.36 -12.61 9.59
CA MET A 165 8.59 -11.23 9.16
C MET A 165 8.22 -11.06 7.67
N ASP A 166 8.62 -12.03 6.86
CA ASP A 166 8.40 -12.00 5.43
C ASP A 166 6.93 -12.06 5.02
N VAL A 167 6.20 -12.99 5.63
CA VAL A 167 4.74 -13.10 5.47
C VAL A 167 4.06 -11.85 6.02
N GLY A 168 4.53 -11.30 7.14
CA GLY A 168 4.05 -10.04 7.70
C GLY A 168 4.17 -8.89 6.72
N PHE A 169 5.33 -8.72 6.08
CA PHE A 169 5.56 -7.70 5.06
C PHE A 169 4.59 -7.84 3.88
N LEU A 170 4.42 -9.06 3.35
CA LEU A 170 3.46 -9.33 2.27
C LEU A 170 2.02 -9.02 2.66
N LEU A 171 1.59 -9.38 3.88
CA LEU A 171 0.25 -9.08 4.38
C LEU A 171 0.01 -7.59 4.53
N ILE A 172 1.02 -6.84 4.99
CA ILE A 172 0.94 -5.37 5.11
C ILE A 172 0.85 -4.73 3.72
N LEU A 173 1.68 -5.17 2.78
CA LEU A 173 1.64 -4.71 1.41
C LEU A 173 0.28 -5.02 0.76
N ALA A 174 -0.27 -6.21 1.02
CA ALA A 174 -1.62 -6.61 0.61
C ALA A 174 -2.66 -5.66 1.19
N GLY A 175 -2.59 -5.39 2.49
CA GLY A 175 -3.47 -4.47 3.19
C GLY A 175 -3.40 -3.05 2.62
N TYR A 176 -2.21 -2.56 2.31
CA TYR A 176 -2.02 -1.25 1.68
C TYR A 176 -2.65 -1.19 0.30
N VAL A 177 -2.33 -2.14 -0.58
CA VAL A 177 -2.87 -2.18 -1.94
C VAL A 177 -4.39 -2.37 -1.89
N ALA A 178 -4.91 -3.21 -1.01
CA ALA A 178 -6.35 -3.39 -0.80
C ALA A 178 -7.00 -2.10 -0.33
N GLY A 179 -6.44 -1.43 0.69
CA GLY A 179 -6.92 -0.15 1.19
C GLY A 179 -6.95 0.90 0.09
N LEU A 180 -5.87 1.03 -0.66
CA LEU A 180 -5.76 1.94 -1.81
C LEU A 180 -6.81 1.64 -2.90
N LEU A 181 -7.06 0.36 -3.20
CA LEU A 181 -8.11 -0.06 -4.14
C LEU A 181 -9.52 0.26 -3.62
N VAL A 182 -9.79 0.03 -2.34
CA VAL A 182 -11.07 0.32 -1.67
C VAL A 182 -11.33 1.82 -1.65
N LEU A 183 -10.35 2.63 -1.25
CA LEU A 183 -10.42 4.09 -1.17
C LEU A 183 -10.65 4.76 -2.53
N THR A 184 -10.23 4.11 -3.61
CA THR A 184 -10.37 4.61 -4.99
C THR A 184 -11.56 3.98 -5.74
N SER A 185 -12.35 3.14 -5.06
CA SER A 185 -13.56 2.52 -5.61
C SER A 185 -14.71 3.53 -5.74
N ARG A 186 -15.72 3.20 -6.56
CA ARG A 186 -16.93 4.02 -6.69
C ARG A 186 -17.89 3.92 -5.51
N ARG A 187 -17.94 2.76 -4.84
CA ARG A 187 -18.88 2.54 -3.73
C ARG A 187 -18.50 3.32 -2.48
N VAL A 188 -17.22 3.61 -2.31
CA VAL A 188 -16.72 4.40 -1.19
C VAL A 188 -16.56 5.86 -1.62
N GLN A 189 -17.61 6.65 -1.41
CA GLN A 189 -17.60 8.07 -1.76
C GLN A 189 -16.86 8.88 -0.70
N PHE A 190 -15.55 9.07 -0.89
CA PHE A 190 -14.82 10.11 -0.16
C PHE A 190 -15.06 11.48 -0.76
N THR A 191 -15.11 12.49 0.13
CA THR A 191 -14.97 13.89 -0.25
C THR A 191 -13.71 14.06 -1.09
N ARG A 192 -13.81 14.76 -2.22
CA ARG A 192 -12.76 14.89 -3.25
C ARG A 192 -11.39 15.34 -2.70
N ARG A 193 -11.37 15.98 -1.53
CA ARG A 193 -10.17 16.54 -0.89
C ARG A 193 -9.54 15.63 0.17
N ILE A 194 -10.26 14.68 0.74
CA ILE A 194 -9.74 13.89 1.89
C ILE A 194 -8.61 12.97 1.44
N LEU A 195 -8.80 12.22 0.34
CA LEU A 195 -7.81 11.28 -0.16
C LEU A 195 -6.46 11.94 -0.51
N PRO A 196 -6.40 13.00 -1.34
CA PRO A 196 -5.12 13.64 -1.66
C PRO A 196 -4.49 14.31 -0.43
N ALA A 197 -5.29 14.85 0.50
CA ALA A 197 -4.76 15.41 1.73
C ALA A 197 -4.14 14.33 2.62
N ALA A 198 -4.81 13.18 2.80
CA ALA A 198 -4.29 12.06 3.58
C ALA A 198 -2.98 11.51 2.99
N LEU A 199 -2.94 11.30 1.66
CA LEU A 199 -1.73 10.86 0.97
C LEU A 199 -0.60 11.90 1.07
N GLY A 200 -0.93 13.19 0.91
CA GLY A 200 0.04 14.29 1.03
C GLY A 200 0.62 14.41 2.44
N ILE A 201 -0.21 14.31 3.48
CA ILE A 201 0.25 14.32 4.87
C ILE A 201 1.13 13.09 5.14
N GLY A 202 0.74 11.91 4.65
CA GLY A 202 1.56 10.70 4.75
C GLY A 202 2.93 10.86 4.07
N ALA A 203 2.97 11.45 2.88
CA ALA A 203 4.23 11.72 2.17
C ALA A 203 5.12 12.76 2.86
N LEU A 204 4.54 13.86 3.36
CA LEU A 204 5.26 14.87 4.14
C LEU A 204 5.84 14.26 5.42
N THR A 205 5.04 13.44 6.11
CA THR A 205 5.48 12.69 7.29
C THR A 205 6.68 11.82 6.96
N ALA A 206 6.61 11.05 5.88
CA ALA A 206 7.72 10.21 5.46
C ALA A 206 8.99 11.01 5.17
N GLY A 207 8.87 12.14 4.48
CA GLY A 207 10.01 13.02 4.20
C GLY A 207 10.68 13.54 5.47
N VAL A 208 9.89 13.97 6.47
CA VAL A 208 10.41 14.43 7.76
C VAL A 208 11.08 13.29 8.54
N LEU A 209 10.43 12.14 8.65
CA LEU A 209 10.97 10.98 9.36
C LEU A 209 12.26 10.48 8.69
N PHE A 210 12.29 10.42 7.36
CA PHE A 210 13.47 10.05 6.61
C PHE A 210 14.62 11.06 6.81
N ALA A 211 14.35 12.36 6.80
CA ALA A 211 15.38 13.37 7.04
C ALA A 211 15.97 13.29 8.47
N LEU A 212 15.17 12.88 9.46
CA LEU A 212 15.63 12.67 10.84
C LEU A 212 16.46 11.40 11.02
N ALA A 213 16.10 10.31 10.32
CA ALA A 213 16.79 9.04 10.41
C ALA A 213 16.83 8.33 9.04
N PRO A 214 17.77 8.70 8.15
CA PRO A 214 17.78 8.21 6.77
C PRO A 214 18.09 6.71 6.65
N PHE A 215 18.74 6.13 7.67
CA PHE A 215 19.03 4.70 7.78
C PHE A 215 18.07 3.97 8.75
N GLY A 216 16.99 4.64 9.17
CA GLY A 216 16.01 4.11 10.10
C GLY A 216 16.37 4.35 11.58
N ILE A 217 15.46 3.95 12.46
CA ILE A 217 15.57 4.15 13.92
C ILE A 217 16.15 2.94 14.67
N GLY A 218 16.57 1.90 13.95
CA GLY A 218 17.07 0.65 14.53
C GLY A 218 18.22 0.88 15.51
N GLY A 219 19.23 1.65 15.08
CA GLY A 219 20.38 1.97 15.95
C GLY A 219 20.00 2.75 17.21
N ALA A 220 19.03 3.67 17.11
CA ALA A 220 18.55 4.41 18.28
C ALA A 220 17.75 3.53 19.26
N ILE A 221 16.95 2.59 18.74
CA ILE A 221 16.23 1.60 19.57
C ILE A 221 17.23 0.70 20.28
N GLU A 222 18.22 0.20 19.56
CA GLU A 222 19.23 -0.71 20.08
C GLU A 222 20.10 -0.02 21.14
N ALA A 223 20.58 1.20 20.86
CA ALA A 223 21.31 2.01 21.83
C ALA A 223 20.46 2.29 23.09
N ALA A 224 19.18 2.64 22.93
CA ALA A 224 18.27 2.84 24.05
C ALA A 224 18.06 1.55 24.86
N SER A 225 17.95 0.39 24.19
CA SER A 225 17.81 -0.92 24.85
C SER A 225 19.06 -1.32 25.62
N HIS A 226 20.25 -1.07 25.06
CA HIS A 226 21.53 -1.36 25.70
C HIS A 226 21.76 -0.46 26.92
N SER A 227 21.34 0.81 26.83
CA SER A 227 21.34 1.74 27.96
C SER A 227 20.44 1.27 29.12
N LEU A 228 19.27 0.68 28.83
CA LEU A 228 18.43 0.06 29.87
C LEU A 228 19.12 -1.09 30.61
N HIS A 229 20.10 -1.76 29.98
CA HIS A 229 20.84 -2.88 30.57
C HIS A 229 22.19 -2.44 31.20
N GLY A 230 22.36 -1.13 31.46
CA GLY A 230 23.53 -0.58 32.14
C GLY A 230 24.61 0.00 31.22
N GLY A 231 24.33 0.14 29.92
CA GLY A 231 25.21 0.87 29.00
C GLY A 231 25.13 2.39 29.15
N PRO A 232 26.10 3.13 28.58
CA PRO A 232 26.05 4.59 28.57
C PRO A 232 24.88 5.10 27.72
N ALA A 233 23.96 5.83 28.34
CA ALA A 233 22.86 6.51 27.69
C ALA A 233 23.36 7.71 26.87
N VAL A 234 23.14 7.73 25.57
CA VAL A 234 23.32 8.96 24.77
C VAL A 234 21.98 9.71 24.75
N PRO A 235 21.88 10.92 25.32
CA PRO A 235 20.61 11.66 25.39
C PRO A 235 20.03 11.99 24.01
N ALA A 236 20.87 12.05 22.98
CA ALA A 236 20.45 12.26 21.59
C ALA A 236 19.56 11.11 21.07
N ASP A 237 19.86 9.85 21.42
CA ASP A 237 19.10 8.69 20.94
C ASP A 237 17.69 8.66 21.53
N TYR A 238 17.55 8.97 22.82
CA TYR A 238 16.25 9.10 23.47
C TYR A 238 15.42 10.25 22.91
N LEU A 239 16.05 11.38 22.60
CA LEU A 239 15.38 12.51 21.98
C LEU A 239 14.89 12.18 20.58
N LEU A 240 15.71 11.49 19.76
CA LEU A 240 15.31 10.99 18.45
C LEU A 240 14.12 10.03 18.57
N LEU A 241 14.19 9.06 19.49
CA LEU A 241 13.13 8.08 19.73
C LEU A 241 11.82 8.77 20.18
N ALA A 242 11.93 9.76 21.06
CA ALA A 242 10.80 10.57 21.50
C ALA A 242 10.20 11.39 20.36
N CYS A 243 11.00 12.00 19.49
CA CYS A 243 10.52 12.70 18.30
C CYS A 243 9.77 11.75 17.36
N PHE A 244 10.29 10.54 17.14
CA PHE A 244 9.61 9.52 16.34
C PHE A 244 8.30 9.06 16.98
N ALA A 245 8.28 8.79 18.28
CA ALA A 245 7.08 8.40 19.01
C ALA A 245 6.02 9.52 18.98
N LEU A 246 6.44 10.77 19.17
CA LEU A 246 5.55 11.93 19.09
C LEU A 246 5.00 12.12 17.67
N ALA A 247 5.83 12.00 16.63
CA ALA A 247 5.37 12.06 15.25
C ALA A 247 4.39 10.91 14.95
N ALA A 248 4.72 9.70 15.38
CA ALA A 248 3.89 8.50 15.27
C ALA A 248 2.51 8.66 15.95
N LEU A 249 2.39 9.47 17.00
CA LEU A 249 1.12 9.73 17.69
C LEU A 249 0.39 10.98 17.20
N ALA A 250 1.10 12.08 16.99
CA ALA A 250 0.52 13.37 16.62
C ALA A 250 -0.10 13.34 15.22
N ILE A 251 0.52 12.61 14.29
CA ILE A 251 0.10 12.57 12.89
C ILE A 251 -1.22 11.81 12.72
N PRO A 252 -1.42 10.60 13.28
CA PRO A 252 -2.73 9.97 13.25
C PRO A 252 -3.82 10.84 13.87
N VAL A 253 -3.53 11.48 15.02
CA VAL A 253 -4.51 12.30 15.73
C VAL A 253 -4.91 13.54 14.92
N THR A 254 -3.95 14.23 14.32
CA THR A 254 -4.20 15.41 13.49
C THR A 254 -4.93 15.06 12.20
N VAL A 255 -4.50 14.00 11.50
CA VAL A 255 -5.17 13.50 10.28
C VAL A 255 -6.60 13.07 10.61
N HIS A 256 -6.81 12.35 11.71
CA HIS A 256 -8.14 11.90 12.12
C HIS A 256 -9.05 13.08 12.49
N ALA A 257 -8.53 14.06 13.23
CA ALA A 257 -9.27 15.27 13.58
C ALA A 257 -9.63 16.11 12.35
N MET A 258 -8.74 16.21 11.36
CA MET A 258 -8.99 16.90 10.11
C MET A 258 -10.00 16.15 9.24
N ALA A 259 -9.86 14.82 9.13
CA ALA A 259 -10.77 13.98 8.36
C ALA A 259 -12.19 13.98 8.95
N THR A 260 -12.34 13.92 10.27
CA THR A 260 -13.66 14.07 10.94
C THR A 260 -14.27 15.44 10.66
N ARG A 261 -13.51 16.53 10.80
CA ARG A 261 -14.01 17.88 10.48
C ARG A 261 -14.42 18.06 9.01
N LEU A 262 -13.70 17.41 8.09
CA LEU A 262 -14.04 17.46 6.67
C LEU A 262 -15.27 16.61 6.35
N ALA A 263 -15.40 15.44 6.99
CA ALA A 263 -16.55 14.56 6.85
C ALA A 263 -17.82 15.20 7.43
N ASP A 264 -17.73 15.85 8.60
CA ASP A 264 -18.86 16.56 9.23
C ASP A 264 -19.36 17.74 8.37
N ARG A 265 -18.49 18.32 7.53
CA ARG A 265 -18.87 19.39 6.59
C ARG A 265 -19.49 18.88 5.29
N ASP A 266 -19.35 17.59 5.00
CA ASP A 266 -19.88 16.99 3.78
C ASP A 266 -21.29 16.45 4.05
N ASN A 267 -22.31 17.27 3.78
CA ASN A 267 -23.72 16.91 4.00
C ASN A 267 -24.26 15.85 3.00
N ARG A 268 -23.40 15.20 2.22
CA ARG A 268 -23.82 14.20 1.24
C ARG A 268 -24.12 12.88 1.94
N PRO A 269 -25.24 12.21 1.61
CA PRO A 269 -25.54 10.89 2.15
C PRO A 269 -24.51 9.87 1.66
N GLY A 270 -23.52 9.59 2.51
CA GLY A 270 -22.50 8.56 2.27
C GLY A 270 -22.93 7.21 2.83
N LEU A 271 -22.47 6.13 2.20
CA LEU A 271 -22.65 4.75 2.69
C LEU A 271 -21.85 4.45 3.96
N LEU A 272 -20.81 5.25 4.26
CA LEU A 272 -19.96 5.10 5.44
C LEU A 272 -20.19 6.25 6.40
N THR A 273 -20.24 5.92 7.69
CA THR A 273 -20.28 6.93 8.75
C THR A 273 -19.01 7.80 8.71
N PRO A 274 -19.08 9.06 9.16
CA PRO A 274 -17.92 9.95 9.24
C PRO A 274 -16.73 9.35 9.99
N ALA A 275 -17.00 8.55 11.02
CA ALA A 275 -15.98 7.82 11.79
C ALA A 275 -15.20 6.82 10.91
N TRP A 276 -15.90 6.02 10.09
CA TRP A 276 -15.25 5.07 9.17
C TRP A 276 -14.44 5.78 8.08
N GLN A 277 -14.93 6.91 7.57
CA GLN A 277 -14.19 7.72 6.61
C GLN A 277 -12.90 8.26 7.21
N ALA A 278 -12.96 8.79 8.45
CA ALA A 278 -11.80 9.27 9.15
C ALA A 278 -10.79 8.16 9.46
N LEU A 279 -11.26 6.97 9.88
CA LEU A 279 -10.41 5.82 10.15
C LEU A 279 -9.67 5.35 8.89
N LEU A 280 -10.36 5.25 7.77
CA LEU A 280 -9.77 4.89 6.49
C LEU A 280 -8.76 5.93 5.98
N ALA A 281 -9.06 7.23 6.13
CA ALA A 281 -8.15 8.31 5.75
C ALA A 281 -6.87 8.31 6.61
N THR A 282 -7.01 8.14 7.92
CA THR A 282 -5.86 8.00 8.85
C THR A 282 -5.03 6.77 8.51
N GLY A 283 -5.67 5.62 8.31
CA GLY A 283 -4.98 4.39 7.90
C GLY A 283 -4.21 4.57 6.59
N ALA A 284 -4.82 5.23 5.60
CA ALA A 284 -4.17 5.53 4.32
C ALA A 284 -2.94 6.44 4.47
N ALA A 285 -3.05 7.51 5.26
CA ALA A 285 -1.94 8.42 5.52
C ALA A 285 -0.78 7.71 6.21
N MET A 286 -1.08 6.92 7.24
CA MET A 286 -0.07 6.18 8.01
C MET A 286 0.60 5.07 7.19
N ALA A 287 -0.18 4.33 6.41
CA ALA A 287 0.39 3.30 5.54
C ALA A 287 1.25 3.91 4.42
N THR A 288 0.84 5.05 3.87
CA THR A 288 1.65 5.80 2.89
C THR A 288 2.94 6.30 3.52
N ALA A 289 2.88 6.84 4.73
CA ALA A 289 4.07 7.27 5.46
C ALA A 289 5.03 6.10 5.71
N ALA A 290 4.54 5.00 6.25
CA ALA A 290 5.34 3.82 6.56
C ALA A 290 6.02 3.23 5.31
N ILE A 291 5.30 3.10 4.20
CA ILE A 291 5.84 2.55 2.96
C ILE A 291 6.87 3.49 2.33
N LEU A 292 6.65 4.80 2.36
CA LEU A 292 7.62 5.76 1.83
C LEU A 292 8.88 5.83 2.69
N VAL A 293 8.76 5.78 4.02
CA VAL A 293 9.95 5.69 4.90
C VAL A 293 10.71 4.40 4.61
N ALA A 294 10.02 3.26 4.52
CA ALA A 294 10.64 1.99 4.16
C ALA A 294 11.33 2.07 2.79
N LEU A 295 10.69 2.67 1.79
CA LEU A 295 11.27 2.86 0.47
C LEU A 295 12.52 3.72 0.51
N PHE A 296 12.48 4.88 1.16
CA PHE A 296 13.61 5.79 1.17
C PHE A 296 14.79 5.23 1.97
N THR A 297 14.53 4.60 3.11
CA THR A 297 15.57 3.96 3.92
C THR A 297 16.23 2.81 3.16
N THR A 298 15.44 1.87 2.60
CA THR A 298 15.96 0.74 1.80
C THR A 298 16.70 1.20 0.55
N ALA A 299 16.16 2.18 -0.19
CA ALA A 299 16.82 2.74 -1.36
C ALA A 299 18.13 3.46 -0.99
N THR A 300 18.17 4.18 0.12
CA THR A 300 19.37 4.87 0.60
C THR A 300 20.45 3.87 1.00
N ALA A 301 20.10 2.81 1.73
CA ALA A 301 21.01 1.72 2.06
C ALA A 301 21.55 1.01 0.80
N ALA A 302 20.68 0.78 -0.19
CA ALA A 302 21.06 0.15 -1.45
C ALA A 302 21.99 1.03 -2.32
N LEU A 303 21.76 2.35 -2.34
CA LEU A 303 22.55 3.29 -3.15
C LEU A 303 23.84 3.75 -2.47
N LEU A 304 23.85 3.82 -1.13
CA LEU A 304 24.96 4.36 -0.33
C LEU A 304 25.37 3.36 0.77
N PRO A 305 25.76 2.12 0.41
CA PRO A 305 26.04 1.08 1.40
C PRO A 305 27.13 1.51 2.38
N HIS A 306 28.16 2.22 1.92
CA HIS A 306 29.29 2.68 2.75
C HIS A 306 28.93 3.74 3.79
N GLN A 307 27.73 4.32 3.72
CA GLN A 307 27.26 5.30 4.70
C GLN A 307 26.35 4.68 5.77
N VAL A 308 26.02 3.39 5.63
CA VAL A 308 25.20 2.69 6.64
C VAL A 308 26.00 2.61 7.95
N PRO A 309 25.46 3.13 9.06
CA PRO A 309 26.13 3.04 10.34
C PRO A 309 26.25 1.57 10.75
N LEU A 310 27.45 1.18 11.18
CA LEU A 310 27.70 -0.14 11.76
C LEU A 310 26.81 -0.32 12.98
N GLN A 311 25.92 -1.31 12.93
CA GLN A 311 25.14 -1.71 14.09
C GLN A 311 26.01 -2.59 15.00
N PRO A 312 25.97 -2.39 16.32
CA PRO A 312 26.58 -3.33 17.24
C PRO A 312 25.90 -4.68 17.04
N ALA A 313 26.67 -5.76 16.90
CA ALA A 313 26.09 -7.09 16.77
C ALA A 313 25.22 -7.38 18.01
N ALA A 314 23.91 -7.51 17.82
CA ALA A 314 22.94 -7.76 18.90
C ALA A 314 23.25 -9.05 19.68
N VAL A 315 23.97 -9.97 19.05
CA VAL A 315 24.43 -11.22 19.66
C VAL A 315 25.94 -11.30 19.52
N CYS A 316 26.63 -11.44 20.66
CA CYS A 316 28.04 -11.78 20.71
C CYS A 316 28.28 -13.07 19.89
N PRO A 317 28.97 -13.01 18.73
CA PRO A 317 29.16 -14.18 17.87
C PRO A 317 30.00 -15.25 18.55
N ALA A 318 30.84 -14.85 19.51
CA ALA A 318 31.65 -15.75 20.33
C ALA A 318 30.84 -16.46 21.43
N CYS A 319 29.59 -16.02 21.68
CA CYS A 319 28.76 -16.48 22.78
C CYS A 319 27.68 -17.47 22.31
N ASP A 320 27.38 -17.55 21.01
CA ASP A 320 26.50 -18.58 20.44
C ASP A 320 27.34 -19.73 19.84
N PRO A 321 27.35 -20.92 20.47
CA PRO A 321 28.12 -22.07 19.96
C PRO A 321 27.61 -22.62 18.62
N ARG A 322 26.44 -22.15 18.15
CA ARG A 322 25.89 -22.52 16.83
C ARG A 322 26.20 -21.50 15.74
N ALA A 323 26.75 -20.34 16.10
CA ALA A 323 27.12 -19.34 15.10
C ALA A 323 28.35 -19.81 14.31
N PRO A 324 28.36 -19.61 12.97
CA PRO A 324 29.53 -19.92 12.17
C PRO A 324 30.73 -19.11 12.68
N VAL A 325 31.88 -19.78 12.85
CA VAL A 325 33.10 -19.11 13.28
C VAL A 325 33.61 -18.22 12.15
N VAL A 326 33.33 -16.93 12.24
CA VAL A 326 33.83 -15.93 11.28
C VAL A 326 35.31 -15.63 11.59
N PRO A 327 36.23 -15.84 10.63
CA PRO A 327 37.64 -15.50 10.78
C PRO A 327 37.82 -14.03 11.22
N THR A 328 38.78 -13.76 12.10
CA THR A 328 38.98 -12.42 12.67
C THR A 328 39.25 -11.35 11.62
N ASN A 329 39.90 -11.71 10.51
CA ASN A 329 40.17 -10.82 9.38
C ASN A 329 38.92 -10.47 8.55
N LEU A 330 37.82 -11.22 8.69
CA LEU A 330 36.57 -11.01 7.94
C LEU A 330 35.45 -10.42 8.80
N ARG A 331 35.68 -10.19 10.11
CA ARG A 331 34.63 -9.70 11.02
C ARG A 331 34.10 -8.31 10.66
N HIS A 332 34.96 -7.41 10.20
CA HIS A 332 34.54 -6.06 9.82
C HIS A 332 33.69 -6.06 8.56
N GLU A 333 34.03 -6.91 7.59
CA GLU A 333 33.24 -7.11 6.38
C GLU A 333 31.87 -7.69 6.78
N TYR A 334 31.85 -8.79 7.54
CA TYR A 334 30.61 -9.42 8.00
C TYR A 334 29.69 -8.49 8.83
N GLN A 335 30.25 -7.65 9.71
CA GLN A 335 29.46 -6.69 10.48
C GLN A 335 28.87 -5.57 9.61
N PHE A 336 29.64 -5.08 8.65
CA PHE A 336 29.15 -4.09 7.69
C PHE A 336 28.00 -4.67 6.85
N GLU A 337 28.10 -5.94 6.47
CA GLU A 337 27.07 -6.67 5.72
C GLU A 337 25.79 -6.87 6.49
N GLU A 338 25.91 -7.34 7.73
CA GLU A 338 24.77 -7.52 8.63
C GLU A 338 24.08 -6.17 8.85
N SER A 339 24.85 -5.09 9.00
CA SER A 339 24.31 -3.73 9.12
C SER A 339 23.58 -3.27 7.86
N VAL A 340 24.11 -3.54 6.66
CA VAL A 340 23.43 -3.19 5.39
C VAL A 340 22.17 -4.04 5.20
N GLY A 341 22.25 -5.34 5.49
CA GLY A 341 21.12 -6.27 5.42
C GLY A 341 20.00 -5.92 6.38
N SER A 342 20.35 -5.53 7.62
CA SER A 342 19.39 -5.12 8.66
C SER A 342 18.94 -3.67 8.52
N SER A 343 19.67 -2.83 7.76
CA SER A 343 19.34 -1.41 7.52
C SER A 343 18.07 -1.24 6.67
N GLY A 344 16.93 -1.43 7.29
CA GLY A 344 15.62 -1.47 6.64
C GLY A 344 14.59 -2.18 7.52
N ASP A 345 15.04 -3.14 8.33
CA ASP A 345 14.24 -3.81 9.36
C ASP A 345 13.86 -2.84 10.50
N GLY A 346 14.62 -1.76 10.68
CA GLY A 346 14.25 -0.64 11.55
C GLY A 346 12.95 0.08 11.13
N GLY A 347 12.39 -0.24 9.96
CA GLY A 347 11.04 0.13 9.56
C GLY A 347 9.94 -0.67 10.27
N MET A 348 10.22 -1.86 10.80
CA MET A 348 9.22 -2.72 11.45
C MET A 348 8.45 -2.08 12.61
N PRO A 349 9.08 -1.31 13.52
CA PRO A 349 8.34 -0.56 14.54
C PRO A 349 7.36 0.43 13.93
N LEU A 350 7.75 1.07 12.81
CA LEU A 350 6.88 1.99 12.05
C LEU A 350 5.69 1.27 11.40
N TRP A 351 5.72 -0.06 11.27
CA TRP A 351 4.63 -0.86 10.69
C TRP A 351 3.51 -1.15 11.70
N PHE A 352 3.79 -1.10 13.00
CA PHE A 352 2.76 -1.16 14.05
C PHE A 352 2.05 0.17 14.24
N VAL A 353 2.68 1.29 13.86
CA VAL A 353 2.11 2.63 14.04
C VAL A 353 0.78 2.82 13.29
N PRO A 354 0.58 2.34 12.04
CA PRO A 354 -0.73 2.33 11.40
C PRO A 354 -1.80 1.59 12.20
N LEU A 355 -1.47 0.45 12.80
CA LEU A 355 -2.42 -0.34 13.61
C LEU A 355 -2.80 0.43 14.89
N ILE A 356 -1.81 1.01 15.58
CA ILE A 356 -2.04 1.86 16.74
C ILE A 356 -2.88 3.08 16.35
N GLY A 357 -2.59 3.72 15.22
CA GLY A 357 -3.33 4.85 14.70
C GLY A 357 -4.78 4.52 14.37
N ILE A 358 -5.04 3.34 13.79
CA ILE A 358 -6.40 2.81 13.56
C ILE A 358 -7.10 2.57 14.89
N LEU A 359 -6.43 1.96 15.87
CA LEU A 359 -7.00 1.62 17.16
C LEU A 359 -7.35 2.88 17.98
N LEU A 360 -6.46 3.89 17.97
CA LEU A 360 -6.71 5.21 18.56
C LEU A 360 -7.85 5.96 17.84
N GLY A 361 -7.92 5.86 16.51
CA GLY A 361 -9.00 6.43 15.72
C GLY A 361 -10.36 5.77 16.02
N ALA A 362 -10.38 4.45 16.13
CA ALA A 362 -11.57 3.68 16.49
C ALA A 362 -12.05 4.04 17.90
N LEU A 363 -11.13 4.10 18.88
CA LEU A 363 -11.43 4.48 20.26
C LEU A 363 -12.04 5.89 20.32
N ARG A 364 -11.45 6.86 19.62
CA ARG A 364 -11.97 8.23 19.55
C ARG A 364 -13.35 8.31 18.89
N GLY A 365 -13.59 7.53 17.84
CA GLY A 365 -14.90 7.42 17.21
C GLY A 365 -15.95 6.87 18.18
N HIS A 366 -15.61 5.81 18.90
CA HIS A 366 -16.49 5.23 19.92
C HIS A 366 -16.84 6.26 21.01
N LEU A 367 -15.86 7.01 21.51
CA LEU A 367 -16.10 8.03 22.56
C LEU A 367 -16.98 9.20 22.10
N ARG A 368 -16.97 9.55 20.81
CA ARG A 368 -17.79 10.66 20.29
C ARG A 368 -19.23 10.26 19.94
N TYR A 369 -19.43 9.04 19.45
CA TYR A 369 -20.73 8.60 18.93
C TYR A 369 -21.46 7.61 19.84
N TYR A 370 -20.83 7.14 20.93
CA TYR A 370 -21.53 6.42 21.98
C TYR A 370 -22.30 7.41 22.86
N THR A 371 -23.43 7.88 22.35
CA THR A 371 -24.45 8.49 23.21
C THR A 371 -25.13 7.32 23.92
N PRO A 372 -24.99 7.17 25.26
CA PRO A 372 -25.74 6.14 25.96
C PRO A 372 -27.23 6.32 25.64
N PRO A 373 -27.98 5.23 25.40
CA PRO A 373 -29.40 5.33 25.13
C PRO A 373 -30.03 6.18 26.24
N ALA A 374 -30.72 7.24 25.84
CA ALA A 374 -31.41 8.11 26.80
C ALA A 374 -32.23 7.20 27.72
N PRO A 375 -32.14 7.35 29.06
CA PRO A 375 -32.91 6.53 29.96
C PRO A 375 -34.38 6.62 29.51
N GLN A 376 -34.96 5.46 29.15
CA GLN A 376 -36.36 5.39 28.76
C GLN A 376 -37.15 6.10 29.87
N PRO A 377 -37.97 7.11 29.55
CA PRO A 377 -38.78 7.77 30.56
C PRO A 377 -39.67 6.70 31.19
N LYS A 378 -39.37 6.34 32.44
CA LYS A 378 -40.18 5.42 33.23
C LYS A 378 -41.57 6.03 33.37
N GLY A 379 -42.55 5.38 32.72
CA GLY A 379 -43.97 5.43 33.04
C GLY A 379 -44.56 6.81 33.30
N LEU A 380 -45.14 7.43 32.27
CA LEU A 380 -46.31 8.26 32.51
C LEU A 380 -47.44 7.33 33.00
N PRO A 381 -48.03 7.57 34.19
CA PRO A 381 -49.13 6.75 34.67
C PRO A 381 -50.32 6.92 33.72
N GLU A 382 -50.87 5.79 33.24
CA GLU A 382 -52.17 5.73 32.58
C GLU A 382 -53.20 6.36 33.52
N ARG A 383 -53.76 7.50 33.11
CA ARG A 383 -54.91 8.10 33.79
C ARG A 383 -56.14 7.25 33.45
N ALA A 384 -56.72 6.66 34.49
CA ALA A 384 -58.01 6.00 34.50
C ALA A 384 -59.16 6.99 34.27
#